data_AF-A0AA97H3C4-F1
#
_entry.id   AF-A0AA97H3C4-F1
#
_cell.length_a   1.000
_cell.length_b   1.000
_cell.length_c   1.000
_cell.angle_alpha   90.00
_cell.angle_beta   90.00
_cell.angle_gamma   90.00
#
_symmetry.space_group_name_H-M   'P 1'
#
loop_
_entity.id
_entity.type
_entity.pdbx_description
1 polymer ?
#
loop_
_entity_poly.entity_id
_entity_poly.type
_entity_poly.pdbx_seq_one_letter_code
_entity_poly.pdbx_strand_id
1 'polypeptide(L)'
;MSTEIENNLKKIPVINLLVKFGKKITIPGLQGMSLYDVLEMYFVGIVKGALTSRAGGIAFSFFMAVFPFLLFILTLIPYIPIEGFQEGLFSFIKDILPPQTFEAVNVVIGDIINNQYGGLLSFGFLLSIFLMTNGINAIFGGFEYSYHVTEFRNVFKAYFISLGVSLLTSFFLNSNSRIGGFILR
;
A
#
# COMPACT_ATOMS: atom_id res chain seq x y z
N MET A 1 -5.95 5.26 30.50
CA MET A 1 -5.27 4.60 31.65
C MET A 1 -4.57 5.67 32.46
N SER A 2 -4.48 5.50 33.78
CA SER A 2 -3.64 6.24 34.73
C SER A 2 -3.94 7.74 34.85
N THR A 3 -4.65 8.06 35.93
CA THR A 3 -4.85 9.39 36.54
C THR A 3 -3.57 10.23 36.63
N GLU A 4 -2.40 9.60 36.52
CA GLU A 4 -1.07 10.19 36.63
C GLU A 4 -0.65 10.96 35.36
N ILE A 5 -0.97 10.46 34.16
CA ILE A 5 -0.68 11.15 32.89
C ILE A 5 -1.60 12.37 32.75
N GLU A 6 -2.88 12.24 33.07
CA GLU A 6 -3.85 13.34 33.04
C GLU A 6 -3.46 14.46 34.02
N ASN A 7 -2.98 14.10 35.22
CA ASN A 7 -2.53 15.07 36.21
C ASN A 7 -1.24 15.80 35.81
N ASN A 8 -0.35 15.16 35.06
CA ASN A 8 0.86 15.81 34.54
C ASN A 8 0.57 16.71 33.32
N LEU A 9 -0.36 16.32 32.45
CA LEU A 9 -0.79 17.14 31.31
C LEU A 9 -1.56 18.40 31.74
N LYS A 10 -2.33 18.34 32.84
CA LYS A 10 -3.06 19.49 33.41
C LYS A 10 -2.16 20.56 34.03
N LYS A 11 -0.89 20.25 34.34
CA LYS A 11 0.08 21.19 34.91
C LYS A 11 0.60 22.22 33.89
N ILE A 12 0.53 21.92 32.59
CA ILE A 12 0.97 22.84 31.53
C ILE A 12 -0.25 23.63 31.04
N PRO A 13 -0.25 24.98 31.17
CA PRO A 13 -1.45 25.80 30.94
C PRO A 13 -1.99 25.68 29.50
N VAL A 14 -1.11 25.55 28.52
CA VAL A 14 -1.48 25.39 27.10
C VAL A 14 -2.14 24.04 26.83
N ILE A 15 -1.61 22.96 27.42
CA ILE A 15 -2.12 21.59 27.23
C ILE A 15 -3.49 21.44 27.89
N ASN A 16 -3.69 22.00 29.08
CA ASN A 16 -4.99 21.95 29.77
C ASN A 16 -6.12 22.60 28.94
N LEU A 17 -5.81 23.68 28.22
CA LEU A 17 -6.78 24.37 27.35
C LEU A 17 -7.18 23.48 26.15
N LEU A 18 -6.20 22.82 25.53
CA LEU A 18 -6.42 21.84 24.46
C LEU A 18 -7.22 20.62 24.94
N VAL A 19 -6.91 20.09 26.13
CA VAL A 19 -7.65 18.95 26.72
C VAL A 19 -9.10 19.33 26.99
N LYS A 20 -9.37 20.52 27.56
CA LYS A 20 -10.74 21.00 27.78
C LYS A 20 -11.51 21.20 26.48
N PHE A 21 -10.85 21.72 25.45
CA PHE A 21 -11.46 21.89 24.13
C PHE A 21 -11.79 20.53 23.48
N GLY A 22 -10.84 19.58 23.52
CA GLY A 22 -11.03 18.22 23.01
C GLY A 22 -12.12 17.45 23.76
N LYS A 23 -12.25 17.63 25.08
CA LYS A 23 -13.32 17.02 25.89
C LYS A 23 -14.71 17.61 25.60
N LYS A 24 -14.79 18.84 25.08
CA LYS A 24 -16.06 19.51 24.73
C LYS A 24 -16.63 19.01 23.40
N ILE A 25 -15.79 18.49 22.51
CA ILE A 25 -16.21 17.95 21.21
C ILE A 25 -16.53 16.46 21.40
N THR A 26 -17.81 16.13 21.50
CA THR A 26 -18.29 14.74 21.50
C THR A 26 -18.49 14.25 20.08
N ILE A 27 -17.95 13.08 19.75
CA ILE A 27 -18.06 12.53 18.40
C ILE A 27 -19.36 11.73 18.29
N PRO A 28 -20.32 12.13 17.42
CA PRO A 28 -21.55 11.38 17.23
C PRO A 28 -21.23 10.00 16.64
N GLY A 29 -21.81 8.94 17.21
CA GLY A 29 -21.60 7.54 16.81
C GLY A 29 -20.54 6.78 17.61
N LEU A 30 -19.77 7.44 18.47
CA LEU A 30 -18.69 6.82 19.26
C LEU A 30 -19.06 6.60 20.75
N GLN A 31 -20.30 6.16 21.03
CA GLN A 31 -20.82 5.90 22.38
C GLN A 31 -20.59 7.04 23.40
N GLY A 32 -20.55 8.29 22.93
CA GLY A 32 -20.33 9.47 23.79
C GLY A 32 -18.87 9.79 24.09
N MET A 33 -17.89 9.15 23.43
CA MET A 33 -16.48 9.54 23.55
C MET A 33 -16.23 10.96 23.02
N SER A 34 -15.40 11.69 23.75
CA SER A 34 -14.89 12.98 23.31
C SER A 34 -13.71 12.83 22.35
N LEU A 35 -13.41 13.88 21.58
CA LEU A 35 -12.25 13.92 20.70
C LEU A 35 -10.94 13.66 21.45
N TYR A 36 -10.86 14.12 22.70
CA TYR A 36 -9.73 13.82 23.59
C TYR A 36 -9.58 12.31 23.84
N ASP A 37 -10.68 11.60 24.12
CA ASP A 37 -10.64 10.17 24.42
C ASP A 37 -10.19 9.34 23.21
N VAL A 38 -10.61 9.74 22.01
CA VAL A 38 -10.19 9.10 20.74
C VAL A 38 -8.72 9.34 20.46
N LEU A 39 -8.25 10.59 20.63
CA LEU A 39 -6.85 10.92 20.46
C LEU A 39 -5.97 10.20 21.48
N GLU A 40 -6.37 10.16 22.75
CA GLU A 40 -5.66 9.40 23.80
C GLU A 40 -5.57 7.92 23.43
N MET A 41 -6.69 7.30 23.05
CA MET A 41 -6.72 5.90 22.62
C MET A 41 -5.79 5.64 21.44
N TYR A 42 -5.77 6.54 20.45
CA TYR A 42 -4.89 6.45 19.28
C TYR A 42 -3.41 6.52 19.68
N PHE A 43 -2.99 7.54 20.42
CA PHE A 43 -1.60 7.70 20.86
C PHE A 43 -1.14 6.55 21.77
N VAL A 44 -1.98 6.12 22.71
CA VAL A 44 -1.68 4.97 23.58
C VAL A 44 -1.58 3.69 22.74
N GLY A 45 -2.44 3.51 21.73
CA GLY A 45 -2.38 2.36 20.81
C GLY A 45 -1.11 2.33 19.95
N ILE A 46 -0.56 3.49 19.57
CA ILE A 46 0.74 3.62 18.90
C ILE A 46 1.87 3.24 19.87
N VAL A 47 1.90 3.86 21.05
CA VAL A 47 2.98 3.67 22.05
C VAL A 47 3.02 2.23 22.56
N LYS A 48 1.87 1.60 22.77
CA LYS A 48 1.77 0.20 23.23
C LYS A 48 2.05 -0.83 22.12
N GLY A 49 2.40 -0.43 20.90
CA GLY A 49 2.85 -1.36 19.87
C GLY A 49 1.73 -2.03 19.05
N ALA A 50 0.47 -1.88 19.44
CA ALA A 50 -0.65 -2.55 18.78
C ALA A 50 -0.91 -2.05 17.36
N LEU A 51 -0.77 -0.74 17.12
CA LEU A 51 -0.93 -0.14 15.79
C LEU A 51 0.34 -0.30 14.94
N THR A 52 1.51 -0.12 15.54
CA THR A 52 2.81 -0.21 14.87
C THR A 52 3.14 -1.63 14.42
N SER A 53 2.82 -2.67 15.20
CA SER A 53 3.01 -4.07 14.76
C SER A 53 2.13 -4.42 13.55
N ARG A 54 0.87 -4.00 13.54
CA ARG A 54 -0.07 -4.24 12.42
C ARG A 54 0.34 -3.48 11.16
N ALA A 55 0.68 -2.21 11.31
CA ALA A 55 1.20 -1.41 10.21
C ALA A 55 2.51 -1.99 9.66
N GLY A 56 3.40 -2.46 10.53
CA GLY A 56 4.62 -3.16 10.16
C GLY A 56 4.36 -4.45 9.39
N GLY A 57 3.38 -5.26 9.82
CA GLY A 57 2.96 -6.46 9.09
C GLY A 57 2.44 -6.16 7.69
N ILE A 58 1.59 -5.13 7.55
CA ILE A 58 1.12 -4.67 6.24
C ILE A 58 2.31 -4.20 5.37
N ALA A 59 3.18 -3.35 5.92
CA ALA A 59 4.34 -2.82 5.19
C ALA A 59 5.29 -3.93 4.74
N PHE A 60 5.53 -4.94 5.58
CA PHE A 60 6.32 -6.11 5.22
C PHE A 60 5.68 -6.92 4.08
N SER A 61 4.37 -7.16 4.12
CA SER A 61 3.67 -7.83 3.02
C SER A 61 3.78 -7.05 1.70
N PHE A 62 3.65 -5.73 1.73
CA PHE A 62 3.86 -4.89 0.55
C PHE A 62 5.31 -4.94 0.07
N PHE A 63 6.30 -4.85 0.96
CA PHE A 63 7.72 -4.93 0.61
C PHE A 63 8.06 -6.25 -0.07
N MET A 64 7.57 -7.37 0.45
CA MET A 64 7.76 -8.69 -0.17
C MET A 64 7.11 -8.79 -1.56
N ALA A 65 6.02 -8.07 -1.80
CA ALA A 65 5.36 -8.01 -3.11
C ALA A 65 6.10 -7.15 -4.14
N VAL A 66 7.02 -6.25 -3.74
CA VAL A 66 7.77 -5.38 -4.65
C VAL A 66 8.64 -6.18 -5.62
N PHE A 67 9.35 -7.22 -5.16
CA PHE A 67 10.26 -7.96 -6.03
C PHE A 67 9.53 -8.70 -7.17
N PRO A 68 8.50 -9.54 -6.91
CA PRO A 68 7.76 -10.18 -7.99
C PRO A 68 7.01 -9.16 -8.87
N PHE A 69 6.58 -8.03 -8.30
CA PHE A 69 5.97 -6.95 -9.08
C PHE A 69 6.97 -6.31 -10.05
N LEU A 70 8.18 -6.00 -9.60
CA LEU A 70 9.24 -5.46 -10.46
C LEU A 70 9.59 -6.43 -11.58
N LEU A 71 9.73 -7.72 -11.26
CA LEU A 71 9.96 -8.75 -12.28
C LEU A 71 8.84 -8.76 -13.32
N PHE A 72 7.58 -8.66 -12.90
CA PHE A 72 6.46 -8.55 -13.84
C PHE A 72 6.52 -7.29 -14.71
N ILE A 73 6.87 -6.13 -14.15
CA ILE A 73 7.03 -4.92 -14.96
C ILE A 73 8.12 -5.08 -16.01
N LEU A 74 9.25 -5.70 -15.67
CA LEU A 74 10.33 -5.95 -16.63
C LEU A 74 9.87 -6.81 -17.82
N THR A 75 8.97 -7.78 -17.60
CA THR A 75 8.47 -8.64 -18.70
C THR A 75 7.45 -7.96 -19.59
N LEU A 76 6.88 -6.81 -19.17
CA LEU A 76 5.97 -6.00 -19.99
C LEU A 76 6.70 -5.06 -20.95
N ILE A 77 7.95 -4.68 -20.65
CA ILE A 77 8.77 -3.78 -21.47
C ILE A 77 8.75 -4.11 -22.97
N PRO A 78 9.02 -5.36 -23.42
CA PRO A 78 9.09 -5.69 -24.84
C PRO A 78 7.72 -5.69 -25.54
N TYR A 79 6.62 -5.54 -24.80
CA TYR A 79 5.25 -5.48 -25.35
C TYR A 79 4.74 -4.04 -25.53
N ILE A 80 5.51 -3.02 -25.14
CA ILE A 80 5.10 -1.62 -25.28
C ILE A 80 5.18 -1.22 -26.77
N PRO A 81 4.04 -0.91 -27.42
CA PRO A 81 3.98 -0.64 -28.85
C PRO A 81 4.24 0.84 -29.14
N ILE A 82 5.38 1.36 -28.70
CA ILE A 82 5.80 2.75 -28.93
C ILE A 82 7.10 2.72 -29.73
N GLU A 83 7.09 3.35 -30.90
CA GLU A 83 8.25 3.41 -31.79
C GLU A 83 9.44 4.10 -31.09
N GLY A 84 10.60 3.46 -31.11
CA GLY A 84 11.82 3.98 -30.47
C GLY A 84 11.87 3.86 -28.94
N PHE A 85 10.86 3.27 -28.31
CA PHE A 85 10.81 3.19 -26.84
C PHE A 85 11.93 2.32 -26.27
N GLN A 86 12.18 1.16 -26.89
CA GLN A 86 13.20 0.20 -26.49
C GLN A 86 14.59 0.81 -26.60
N GLU A 87 14.89 1.46 -27.72
CA GLU A 87 16.16 2.16 -27.95
C GLU A 87 16.34 3.33 -26.99
N GLY A 88 15.29 4.13 -26.78
CA GLY A 88 15.30 5.24 -25.84
C GLY A 88 15.54 4.79 -24.40
N LEU A 89 14.89 3.70 -23.98
CA LEU A 89 15.07 3.11 -22.66
C LEU A 89 16.49 2.54 -22.50
N PHE A 90 17.02 1.85 -23.51
CA PHE A 90 18.38 1.31 -23.48
C PHE A 90 19.44 2.42 -23.38
N SER A 91 19.28 3.50 -24.16
CA SER A 91 20.17 4.67 -24.08
C SER A 91 20.09 5.34 -22.72
N PHE A 92 18.89 5.53 -22.19
CA PHE A 92 18.68 6.12 -20.87
C PHE A 92 19.39 5.33 -19.76
N ILE A 93 19.30 4.00 -19.79
CA ILE A 93 20.00 3.15 -18.81
C ILE A 93 21.52 3.26 -18.98
N LYS A 94 22.01 3.30 -20.22
CA LYS A 94 23.43 3.48 -20.53
C LYS A 94 23.97 4.81 -20.00
N ASP A 95 23.20 5.88 -20.10
CA ASP A 95 23.61 7.23 -19.70
C ASP A 95 23.61 7.41 -18.16
N ILE A 96 22.77 6.66 -17.45
CA ILE A 96 22.69 6.72 -15.97
C ILE A 96 23.76 5.84 -15.30
N LEU A 97 24.09 4.70 -15.89
CA LEU A 97 25.02 3.76 -15.28
C LEU A 97 26.48 4.12 -15.59
N PRO A 98 27.39 3.97 -14.61
CA PRO A 98 28.81 4.02 -14.89
C PRO A 98 29.20 2.98 -15.96
N PRO A 99 30.18 3.26 -16.84
CA PRO A 99 30.51 2.39 -17.96
C PRO A 99 30.77 0.93 -17.58
N GLN A 100 31.52 0.71 -16.49
CA GLN A 100 31.84 -0.63 -15.97
C GLN A 100 30.60 -1.39 -15.50
N THR A 101 29.63 -0.69 -14.90
CA THR A 101 28.36 -1.28 -14.49
C THR A 101 27.53 -1.64 -15.71
N PHE A 102 27.43 -0.74 -16.69
CA PHE A 102 26.68 -1.00 -17.91
C PHE A 102 27.23 -2.20 -18.70
N GLU A 103 28.55 -2.30 -18.86
CA GLU A 103 29.19 -3.46 -19.52
C GLU A 103 28.85 -4.79 -18.84
N ALA A 104 28.69 -4.80 -17.51
CA ALA A 104 28.33 -6.01 -16.77
C ALA A 104 26.87 -6.45 -16.99
N VAL A 105 25.95 -5.54 -17.32
CA VAL A 105 24.51 -5.81 -17.40
C VAL A 105 23.88 -5.61 -18.78
N ASN A 106 24.61 -5.08 -19.77
CA ASN A 106 24.08 -4.71 -21.08
C ASN A 106 23.39 -5.87 -21.83
N VAL A 107 23.92 -7.09 -21.76
CA VAL A 107 23.34 -8.29 -22.37
C VAL A 107 22.00 -8.61 -21.72
N VAL A 108 21.94 -8.53 -20.39
CA VAL A 108 20.72 -8.82 -19.62
C VAL A 108 19.66 -7.76 -19.88
N ILE A 109 20.04 -6.47 -19.89
CA ILE A 109 19.12 -5.37 -20.23
C ILE A 109 18.61 -5.51 -21.66
N GLY A 110 19.51 -5.78 -22.61
CA GLY A 110 19.15 -5.95 -24.02
C GLY A 110 18.16 -7.09 -24.23
N ASP A 111 18.34 -8.21 -23.53
CA ASP A 111 17.43 -9.34 -23.54
C ASP A 111 16.05 -8.99 -22.93
N ILE A 112 16.02 -8.33 -21.76
CA ILE A 112 14.77 -7.87 -21.12
C ILE A 112 13.99 -6.92 -22.03
N ILE A 113 14.67 -6.00 -22.71
CA ILE A 113 14.03 -4.96 -23.52
C ILE A 113 13.52 -5.50 -24.86
N ASN A 114 14.23 -6.44 -25.48
CA ASN A 114 13.97 -6.86 -26.86
C ASN A 114 13.30 -8.23 -26.99
N ASN A 115 13.35 -9.09 -25.97
CA ASN A 115 12.84 -10.45 -26.07
C ASN A 115 11.47 -10.62 -25.41
N GLN A 116 10.51 -11.13 -26.17
CA GLN A 116 9.14 -11.35 -25.71
C GLN A 116 8.98 -12.76 -25.14
N TYR A 117 9.08 -12.87 -23.81
CA TYR A 117 8.79 -14.13 -23.12
C TYR A 117 7.28 -14.35 -22.96
N GLY A 118 6.61 -14.88 -23.99
CA GLY A 118 5.16 -15.10 -24.00
C GLY A 118 4.62 -15.89 -22.81
N GLY A 119 5.30 -16.97 -22.41
CA GLY A 119 4.93 -17.75 -21.22
C GLY A 119 5.04 -16.95 -19.92
N LEU A 120 6.01 -16.05 -19.86
CA LEU A 120 6.28 -15.21 -18.69
C LEU A 120 5.26 -14.07 -18.56
N LEU A 121 4.71 -13.58 -19.68
CA LEU A 121 3.61 -12.60 -19.68
C LEU A 121 2.34 -13.18 -19.07
N SER A 122 1.90 -14.36 -19.54
CA SER A 122 0.69 -15.02 -19.02
C SER A 122 0.85 -15.41 -17.54
N PHE A 123 2.02 -15.93 -17.17
CA PHE A 123 2.37 -16.17 -15.77
C PHE A 123 2.34 -14.88 -14.95
N GLY A 124 2.94 -13.81 -15.48
CA GLY A 124 2.97 -12.49 -14.89
C GLY A 124 1.58 -11.88 -14.69
N PHE A 125 0.65 -12.09 -15.62
CA PHE A 125 -0.74 -11.66 -15.49
C PHE A 125 -1.43 -12.36 -14.31
N LEU A 126 -1.31 -13.68 -14.19
CA LEU A 126 -1.85 -14.44 -13.07
C LEU A 126 -1.17 -14.04 -11.74
N LEU A 127 0.15 -13.87 -11.77
CA LEU A 127 0.93 -13.44 -10.63
C LEU A 127 0.51 -12.04 -10.17
N SER A 128 0.19 -11.14 -11.08
CA SER A 128 -0.28 -9.79 -10.77
C SER A 128 -1.63 -9.79 -10.07
N ILE A 129 -2.58 -10.62 -10.53
CA ILE A 129 -3.87 -10.82 -9.85
C ILE A 129 -3.62 -11.36 -8.44
N PHE A 130 -2.71 -12.33 -8.30
CA PHE A 130 -2.34 -12.92 -7.02
C PHE A 130 -1.72 -11.89 -6.06
N LEU A 131 -0.71 -11.13 -6.51
CA LEU A 131 -0.03 -10.10 -5.71
C LEU A 131 -0.98 -8.98 -5.30
N MET A 132 -1.81 -8.50 -6.22
CA MET A 132 -2.81 -7.47 -5.93
C MET A 132 -3.81 -7.96 -4.87
N THR A 133 -4.29 -9.19 -5.01
CA THR A 133 -5.20 -9.82 -4.05
C THR A 133 -4.55 -9.94 -2.67
N ASN A 134 -3.28 -10.34 -2.60
CA ASN A 134 -2.53 -10.42 -1.34
C ASN A 134 -2.34 -9.04 -0.69
N GLY A 135 -2.09 -7.99 -1.48
CA GLY A 135 -1.99 -6.62 -0.97
C GLY A 135 -3.28 -6.15 -0.29
N ILE A 136 -4.43 -6.33 -0.95
CA ILE A 136 -5.74 -6.00 -0.36
C ILE A 136 -6.04 -6.90 0.85
N ASN A 137 -5.73 -8.19 0.79
CA ASN A 137 -5.95 -9.12 1.90
C ASN A 137 -5.11 -8.76 3.14
N ALA A 138 -3.87 -8.30 2.95
CA ALA A 138 -3.03 -7.81 4.05
C ALA A 138 -3.62 -6.55 4.70
N ILE A 139 -4.16 -5.62 3.90
CA ILE A 139 -4.86 -4.44 4.41
C ILE A 139 -6.07 -4.87 5.26
N PHE A 140 -6.92 -5.76 4.74
CA PHE A 140 -8.08 -6.26 5.48
C PHE A 140 -7.68 -6.99 6.76
N GLY A 141 -6.68 -7.86 6.70
CA GLY A 141 -6.13 -8.52 7.89
C GLY A 141 -5.68 -7.51 8.93
N GLY A 142 -4.94 -6.46 8.55
CA GLY A 142 -4.49 -5.43 9.48
C GLY A 142 -5.61 -4.63 10.16
N PHE A 143 -6.79 -4.53 9.53
CA PHE A 143 -7.97 -3.86 10.10
C PHE A 143 -8.91 -4.81 10.87
N GLU A 144 -8.98 -6.08 10.48
CA GLU A 144 -9.97 -7.04 10.99
C GLU A 144 -9.62 -7.58 12.39
N TYR A 145 -8.34 -7.64 12.75
CA TYR A 145 -7.95 -7.97 14.12
C TYR A 145 -8.32 -6.83 15.05
N SER A 146 -9.43 -6.89 15.78
CA SER A 146 -9.70 -6.02 16.94
C SER A 146 -9.79 -6.88 18.20
N TYR A 147 -9.45 -6.29 19.35
CA TYR A 147 -9.35 -6.99 20.65
C TYR A 147 -10.67 -7.68 21.08
N HIS A 148 -11.78 -7.45 20.36
CA HIS A 148 -13.13 -7.94 20.64
C HIS A 148 -13.77 -8.77 19.50
N VAL A 149 -13.01 -9.26 18.52
CA VAL A 149 -13.57 -10.07 17.42
C VAL A 149 -13.18 -11.54 17.60
N THR A 150 -14.16 -12.37 17.95
CA THR A 150 -14.04 -13.83 18.13
C THR A 150 -14.46 -14.64 16.89
N GLU A 151 -14.92 -13.96 15.83
CA GLU A 151 -15.35 -14.57 14.58
C GLU A 151 -14.21 -14.54 13.55
N PHE A 152 -13.50 -15.65 13.39
CA PHE A 152 -12.50 -15.79 12.34
C PHE A 152 -13.23 -15.98 11.00
N ARG A 153 -13.20 -14.96 10.12
CA ARG A 153 -13.71 -15.12 8.75
C ARG A 153 -12.93 -16.22 8.05
N ASN A 154 -13.65 -17.11 7.36
CA ASN A 154 -13.04 -18.17 6.54
C ASN A 154 -12.02 -17.54 5.57
N VAL A 155 -10.78 -18.02 5.61
CA VAL A 155 -9.63 -17.51 4.82
C VAL A 155 -9.98 -17.43 3.34
N PHE A 156 -10.70 -18.43 2.81
CA PHE A 156 -11.16 -18.42 1.42
C PHE A 156 -12.11 -17.26 1.12
N LYS A 157 -13.06 -16.99 2.03
CA LYS A 157 -14.03 -15.90 1.87
C LYS A 157 -13.35 -14.53 1.95
N ALA A 158 -12.39 -14.37 2.86
CA ALA A 158 -11.56 -13.15 2.94
C ALA A 158 -10.76 -12.93 1.65
N TYR A 159 -10.17 -14.00 1.10
CA TYR A 159 -9.41 -13.95 -0.15
C TYR A 159 -10.27 -13.60 -1.36
N PHE A 160 -11.46 -14.21 -1.52
CA PHE A 160 -12.40 -13.88 -2.59
C PHE A 160 -12.88 -12.42 -2.55
N ILE A 161 -13.15 -11.91 -1.34
CA ILE A 161 -13.54 -10.50 -1.16
C ILE A 161 -12.36 -9.58 -1.51
N SER A 162 -11.14 -9.94 -1.12
CA SER A 162 -9.93 -9.20 -1.48
C SER A 162 -9.71 -9.16 -2.99
N LEU A 163 -9.94 -10.29 -3.67
CA LEU A 163 -9.84 -10.38 -5.13
C LEU A 163 -10.88 -9.49 -5.82
N GLY A 164 -12.14 -9.53 -5.35
CA GLY A 164 -13.20 -8.66 -5.86
C GLY A 164 -12.87 -7.17 -5.71
N VAL A 165 -12.41 -6.76 -4.53
CA VAL A 165 -12.01 -5.36 -4.27
C VAL A 165 -10.78 -4.96 -5.09
N SER A 166 -9.83 -5.87 -5.28
CA SER A 166 -8.64 -5.67 -6.12
C SER A 166 -9.02 -5.36 -7.57
N LEU A 167 -9.93 -6.15 -8.15
CA LEU A 167 -10.43 -5.96 -9.51
C LEU A 167 -11.26 -4.68 -9.65
N LEU A 168 -12.14 -4.40 -8.67
CA LEU A 168 -12.93 -3.17 -8.63
C LEU A 168 -12.03 -1.93 -8.57
N THR A 169 -10.99 -1.95 -7.74
CA THR A 169 -10.02 -0.84 -7.62
C THR A 169 -9.29 -0.63 -8.94
N SER A 170 -8.83 -1.71 -9.59
CA SER A 170 -8.17 -1.63 -10.91
C SER A 170 -9.09 -1.07 -11.99
N PHE A 171 -10.36 -1.48 -11.99
CA PHE A 171 -11.37 -0.99 -12.92
C PHE A 171 -11.68 0.49 -12.70
N PHE A 172 -11.82 0.92 -11.44
CA PHE A 172 -12.05 2.31 -11.08
C PHE A 172 -10.87 3.20 -11.52
N LEU A 173 -9.64 2.76 -11.30
CA LEU A 173 -8.44 3.50 -11.66
C LEU A 173 -8.31 3.68 -13.19
N ASN A 174 -8.58 2.63 -13.96
CA ASN A 174 -8.62 2.70 -15.43
C ASN A 174 -9.76 3.60 -15.95
N SER A 175 -10.93 3.55 -15.31
CA SER A 175 -12.07 4.38 -15.69
C SER A 175 -11.79 5.87 -15.49
N ASN A 176 -11.17 6.25 -14.36
CA ASN A 176 -10.76 7.63 -14.10
C ASN A 176 -9.71 8.14 -15.10
N SER A 177 -8.72 7.33 -15.45
CA SER A 177 -7.69 7.69 -16.44
C SER A 177 -8.31 8.01 -17.82
N ARG A 178 -9.29 7.22 -18.26
CA ARG A 178 -10.02 7.46 -19.51
C ARG A 178 -10.84 8.75 -19.50
N ILE A 179 -11.47 9.08 -18.38
CA ILE A 179 -12.25 10.31 -18.22
C ILE A 179 -11.33 11.54 -18.21
N GLY A 180 -10.19 11.47 -17.53
CA GLY A 180 -9.18 12.54 -17.54
C GLY A 180 -8.63 12.82 -18.95
N GLY A 181 -8.37 11.78 -19.73
CA GLY A 181 -7.95 11.92 -21.14
C GLY A 181 -9.03 12.48 -22.08
N PHE A 182 -10.30 12.37 -21.71
CA PHE A 182 -11.42 12.97 -22.46
C PHE A 182 -11.64 14.45 -22.12
N ILE A 183 -11.29 14.89 -20.91
CA ILE A 183 -11.43 16.29 -20.47
C ILE A 183 -10.26 17.16 -20.95
N LEU A 184 -9.09 16.56 -21.22
CA LEU A 184 -7.87 17.25 -21.67
C LEU A 184 -7.67 17.26 -23.20
N ARG A 185 -8.64 16.75 -23.96
CA ARG A 185 -8.73 16.86 -25.43
C ARG A 185 -9.84 17.81 -25.81
#